data_AF-A0A8D8AUD5-F1
#
_entry.id   AF-A0A8D8AUD5-F1
#
_cell.length_a   1.000
_cell.length_b   1.000
_cell.length_c   1.000
_cell.angle_alpha   90.00
_cell.angle_beta   90.00
_cell.angle_gamma   90.00
#
_symmetry.space_group_name_H-M   'P 1'
#
loop_
_entity.id
_entity.type
_entity.pdbx_description
1 polymer ?
#
loop_
_entity_poly.entity_id
_entity_poly.type
_entity_poly.pdbx_seq_one_letter_code
_entity_poly.pdbx_strand_id
1 'polypeptide(L)'
;CSSPNECSCLDGFTKNAEESNVCIPSCNLHCENGDCVALNNCKCHRGFEMISKRCSPTCDPKYIESQNGRCIAPNVLLCDEGFSLEYDSGSIRCAASCNPLCTNARCLSDGSCQCFEGFIKSSAASNVCEPACVPPCVNSSCVRPNQCECWEGYQRVDDNACHPICDAAVMDCTFGSCIDVNVCQCSTGYALATSGNNTRHCSPTCSQPCNNGVCTAPNVCECLAGYNQTEFDGGCTPVCEESCENAICSAP
;
A
#
# COMPACT_ATOMS: atom_id res chain seq x y z
N CYS A 1 -22.42 76.72 -7.91
CA CYS A 1 -22.78 77.63 -9.02
C CYS A 1 -21.77 78.77 -9.05
N SER A 2 -21.23 79.07 -10.23
CA SER A 2 -20.26 80.16 -10.43
C SER A 2 -20.95 81.49 -10.73
N SER A 3 -22.23 81.47 -11.14
CA SER A 3 -23.09 82.65 -11.34
C SER A 3 -24.58 82.24 -11.27
N PRO A 4 -25.55 83.18 -11.30
CA PRO A 4 -26.98 82.84 -11.34
C PRO A 4 -27.31 81.99 -12.57
N ASN A 5 -27.93 80.83 -12.35
CA ASN A 5 -28.24 79.81 -13.37
C ASN A 5 -27.03 79.16 -14.07
N GLU A 6 -25.81 79.33 -13.55
CA GLU A 6 -24.61 78.70 -14.12
C GLU A 6 -23.93 77.75 -13.12
N CYS A 7 -24.02 76.46 -13.42
CA CYS A 7 -23.35 75.40 -12.69
C CYS A 7 -21.94 75.16 -13.25
N SER A 8 -20.94 75.18 -12.38
CA SER A 8 -19.58 74.71 -12.64
C SER A 8 -19.35 73.43 -11.86
N CYS A 9 -18.69 72.45 -12.48
CA CYS A 9 -18.38 71.18 -11.83
C CYS A 9 -17.16 71.34 -10.93
N LEU A 10 -17.17 70.64 -9.79
CA LEU A 10 -16.02 70.55 -8.89
C LEU A 10 -14.86 69.79 -9.57
N ASP A 11 -13.64 70.00 -9.09
CA ASP A 11 -12.45 69.31 -9.59
C ASP A 11 -12.66 67.79 -9.63
N GLY A 12 -12.46 67.20 -10.81
CA GLY A 12 -12.68 65.77 -11.06
C GLY A 12 -14.04 65.39 -11.63
N PHE A 13 -14.89 66.35 -11.96
CA PHE A 13 -16.17 66.14 -12.64
C PHE A 13 -16.28 66.99 -13.92
N THR A 14 -16.90 66.43 -14.96
CA THR A 14 -17.19 67.09 -16.24
C THR A 14 -18.70 67.21 -16.44
N LYS A 15 -19.17 68.24 -17.15
CA LYS A 15 -20.60 68.40 -17.45
C LYS A 15 -21.10 67.24 -18.30
N ASN A 16 -22.29 66.73 -17.99
CA ASN A 16 -22.99 65.76 -18.81
C ASN A 16 -23.33 66.41 -20.17
N ALA A 17 -23.23 65.63 -21.25
CA ALA A 17 -23.52 66.08 -22.61
C ALA A 17 -25.01 66.41 -22.82
N GLU A 18 -25.91 65.79 -22.07
CA GLU A 18 -27.37 65.96 -22.21
C GLU A 18 -27.92 67.00 -21.23
N GLU A 19 -27.31 67.15 -20.06
CA GLU A 19 -27.78 68.03 -18.98
C GLU A 19 -26.62 68.85 -18.40
N SER A 20 -26.52 70.13 -18.77
CA SER A 20 -25.41 71.01 -18.38
C SER A 20 -25.32 71.34 -16.88
N ASN A 21 -26.36 71.00 -16.12
CA ASN A 21 -26.43 71.12 -14.66
C ASN A 21 -26.01 69.83 -13.92
N VAL A 22 -25.77 68.74 -14.65
CA VAL A 22 -25.34 67.46 -14.08
C VAL A 22 -23.84 67.30 -14.33
N CYS A 23 -23.10 67.03 -13.26
CA CYS A 23 -21.66 66.80 -13.30
C CYS A 23 -21.37 65.31 -13.13
N ILE A 24 -20.76 64.69 -14.13
CA ILE A 24 -20.34 63.29 -14.11
C ILE A 24 -18.84 63.18 -13.79
N PRO A 25 -18.40 62.17 -13.03
CA PRO A 25 -16.99 62.03 -12.66
C PRO A 25 -16.11 61.75 -13.88
N SER A 26 -14.95 62.40 -13.94
CA SER A 26 -13.99 62.30 -15.04
C SER A 26 -12.80 61.42 -14.64
N CYS A 27 -12.66 60.26 -15.28
CA CYS A 27 -11.55 59.35 -15.08
C CYS A 27 -10.71 59.23 -16.36
N ASN A 28 -9.42 59.59 -16.28
CA ASN A 28 -8.46 59.32 -17.37
C ASN A 28 -8.02 57.85 -17.37
N LEU A 29 -8.15 57.18 -16.23
CA LEU A 29 -7.90 55.76 -16.07
C LEU A 29 -9.21 54.99 -16.31
N HIS A 30 -9.21 54.05 -17.25
CA HIS A 30 -10.36 53.17 -17.46
C HIS A 30 -10.58 52.31 -16.20
N CYS A 31 -11.67 52.57 -15.46
CA CYS A 31 -12.03 51.83 -14.25
C CYS A 31 -12.60 50.45 -14.62
N GLU A 32 -11.75 49.53 -15.11
CA GLU A 32 -12.14 48.15 -15.35
C GLU A 32 -12.63 47.50 -14.04
N ASN A 33 -13.85 46.96 -14.04
CA ASN A 33 -14.52 46.35 -12.88
C ASN A 33 -14.78 47.31 -11.69
N GLY A 34 -14.99 48.61 -11.98
CA GLY A 34 -15.43 49.59 -10.99
C GLY A 34 -16.11 50.81 -11.60
N ASP A 35 -16.80 51.57 -10.76
CA ASP A 35 -17.44 52.84 -11.13
C ASP A 35 -16.47 54.01 -10.90
N CYS A 36 -16.35 54.92 -11.86
CA CYS A 36 -15.62 56.18 -11.63
C CYS A 36 -16.43 57.04 -10.65
N VAL A 37 -15.82 57.45 -9.53
CA VAL A 37 -16.50 58.26 -8.50
C VAL A 37 -15.85 59.63 -8.28
N ALA A 38 -14.58 59.80 -8.68
CA ALA A 38 -13.86 61.07 -8.69
C ALA A 38 -12.61 60.97 -9.60
N LEU A 39 -11.84 62.06 -9.73
CA LEU A 39 -10.64 62.11 -10.57
C LEU A 39 -9.67 60.96 -10.26
N ASN A 40 -9.51 60.04 -11.21
CA ASN A 40 -8.66 58.85 -11.07
C ASN A 40 -8.97 58.00 -9.82
N ASN A 41 -10.21 58.06 -9.32
CA ASN A 41 -10.67 57.28 -8.18
C ASN A 41 -11.84 56.39 -8.61
N CYS A 42 -11.60 55.08 -8.59
CA CYS A 42 -12.58 54.07 -8.95
C CYS A 42 -13.16 53.42 -7.68
N LYS A 43 -14.47 53.29 -7.61
CA LYS A 43 -15.16 52.45 -6.64
C LYS A 43 -15.31 51.06 -7.23
N CYS A 44 -14.56 50.09 -6.73
CA CYS A 44 -14.58 48.73 -7.27
C CYS A 44 -15.95 48.05 -7.08
N HIS A 45 -16.34 47.24 -8.06
CA HIS A 45 -17.54 46.41 -7.97
C HIS A 45 -17.37 45.32 -6.89
N ARG A 46 -18.48 44.70 -6.49
CA ARG A 46 -18.47 43.63 -5.48
C ARG A 46 -17.55 42.49 -5.93
N GLY A 47 -16.64 42.06 -5.04
CA GLY A 47 -15.67 41.00 -5.32
C GLY A 47 -14.39 41.49 -6.01
N PHE A 48 -14.19 42.81 -6.09
CA PHE A 48 -12.95 43.45 -6.50
C PHE A 48 -12.46 44.42 -5.42
N GLU A 49 -11.15 44.57 -5.30
CA GLU A 49 -10.51 45.50 -4.37
C GLU A 49 -9.47 46.35 -5.11
N MET A 50 -9.24 47.55 -4.59
CA MET A 50 -8.29 48.49 -5.18
C MET A 50 -6.85 48.07 -4.87
N ILE A 51 -6.18 47.45 -5.84
CA ILE A 51 -4.78 47.04 -5.74
C ILE A 51 -4.00 47.77 -6.83
N SER A 52 -2.99 48.57 -6.44
CA SER A 52 -2.13 49.30 -7.38
C SER A 52 -2.91 50.18 -8.39
N LYS A 53 -3.95 50.88 -7.92
CA LYS A 53 -4.87 51.74 -8.71
C LYS A 53 -5.73 51.01 -9.75
N ARG A 54 -5.87 49.69 -9.64
CA ARG A 54 -6.79 48.87 -10.45
C ARG A 54 -7.73 48.10 -9.52
N CYS A 55 -8.97 47.93 -9.94
CA CYS A 55 -9.89 47.00 -9.27
C CYS A 55 -9.52 45.56 -9.66
N SER A 56 -8.82 44.89 -8.76
CA SER A 56 -8.35 43.52 -8.93
C SER A 56 -9.33 42.55 -8.26
N PRO A 57 -9.56 41.36 -8.85
CA PRO A 57 -10.49 40.38 -8.31
C PRO A 57 -10.02 39.84 -6.96
N THR A 58 -10.96 39.60 -6.05
CA THR A 58 -10.71 39.04 -4.72
C THR A 58 -11.34 37.65 -4.59
N CYS A 59 -10.68 36.78 -3.85
CA CYS A 59 -11.28 35.54 -3.37
C CYS A 59 -11.62 35.69 -1.89
N ASP A 60 -12.80 35.22 -1.49
CA ASP A 60 -13.21 35.20 -0.09
C ASP A 60 -12.38 34.15 0.67
N PRO A 61 -11.57 34.56 1.67
CA PRO A 61 -10.69 33.65 2.41
C PRO A 61 -11.46 32.59 3.22
N LYS A 62 -12.78 32.77 3.42
CA LYS A 62 -13.63 31.75 4.03
C LYS A 62 -13.82 30.53 3.14
N TYR A 63 -13.77 30.72 1.82
CA TYR A 63 -14.09 29.67 0.84
C TYR A 63 -12.91 29.33 -0.06
N ILE A 64 -11.88 30.18 -0.12
CA ILE A 64 -10.77 30.03 -1.07
C ILE A 64 -9.46 30.37 -0.37
N GLU A 65 -8.55 29.40 -0.36
CA GLU A 65 -7.17 29.59 0.09
C GLU A 65 -6.30 29.91 -1.13
N SER A 66 -5.93 31.18 -1.28
CA SER A 66 -5.15 31.67 -2.43
C SER A 66 -3.64 31.38 -2.32
N GLN A 67 -3.23 30.39 -1.54
CA GLN A 67 -1.83 29.95 -1.51
C GLN A 67 -1.52 29.17 -2.79
N ASN A 68 -0.37 29.45 -3.43
CA ASN A 68 0.06 28.82 -4.69
C ASN A 68 -0.94 29.03 -5.86
N GLY A 69 -1.62 30.17 -5.86
CA GLY A 69 -2.51 30.58 -6.93
C GLY A 69 -2.89 32.06 -6.83
N ARG A 70 -3.61 32.54 -7.84
CA ARG A 70 -4.11 33.92 -7.91
C ARG A 70 -5.58 33.97 -8.34
N CYS A 71 -6.32 34.93 -7.78
CA CYS A 71 -7.69 35.18 -8.20
C CYS A 71 -7.69 35.85 -9.58
N ILE A 72 -8.39 35.25 -10.54
CA ILE A 72 -8.53 35.78 -11.91
C ILE A 72 -9.91 36.42 -12.16
N ALA A 73 -10.88 36.10 -11.30
CA ALA A 73 -12.19 36.73 -11.20
C ALA A 73 -12.70 36.60 -9.75
N PRO A 74 -13.77 37.31 -9.35
CA PRO A 74 -14.32 37.20 -8.00
C PRO A 74 -14.61 35.75 -7.64
N ASN A 75 -13.94 35.25 -6.59
CA ASN A 75 -14.02 33.85 -6.16
C ASN A 75 -13.64 32.80 -7.22
N VAL A 76 -12.81 33.16 -8.21
CA VAL A 76 -12.26 32.23 -9.21
C VAL A 76 -10.74 32.18 -9.06
N LEU A 77 -10.25 31.08 -8.47
CA LEU A 77 -8.83 30.84 -8.24
C LEU A 77 -8.19 30.13 -9.46
N LEU A 78 -7.06 30.65 -9.93
CA LEU A 78 -6.17 29.99 -10.86
C LEU A 78 -4.92 29.55 -10.11
N CYS A 79 -4.57 28.27 -10.19
CA CYS A 79 -3.36 27.73 -9.57
C CYS A 79 -2.10 28.08 -10.34
N ASP A 80 -0.99 28.22 -9.61
CA ASP A 80 0.34 28.38 -10.19
C ASP A 80 0.82 27.06 -10.82
N GLU A 81 1.89 27.13 -11.61
CA GLU A 81 2.45 25.94 -12.28
C GLU A 81 2.84 24.86 -11.27
N GLY A 82 2.48 23.60 -11.54
CA GLY A 82 2.70 22.48 -10.63
C GLY A 82 1.63 22.33 -9.54
N PHE A 83 0.57 23.14 -9.55
CA PHE A 83 -0.57 23.02 -8.64
C PHE A 83 -1.89 22.82 -9.40
N SER A 84 -2.80 22.09 -8.77
CA SER A 84 -4.16 21.83 -9.26
C SER A 84 -5.19 22.19 -8.20
N LEU A 85 -6.38 22.60 -8.64
CA LEU A 85 -7.49 22.91 -7.74
C LEU A 85 -7.90 21.66 -6.95
N GLU A 86 -7.93 21.78 -5.63
CA GLU A 86 -8.40 20.77 -4.70
C GLU A 86 -9.50 21.37 -3.82
N TYR A 87 -10.51 20.57 -3.49
CA TYR A 87 -11.55 20.93 -2.54
C TYR A 87 -11.25 20.26 -1.20
N ASP A 88 -10.87 21.04 -0.19
CA ASP A 88 -10.55 20.54 1.14
C ASP A 88 -11.56 21.10 2.14
N SER A 89 -12.40 20.22 2.71
CA SER A 89 -13.23 20.53 3.88
C SER A 89 -14.10 21.81 3.78
N GLY A 90 -14.52 22.21 2.57
CA GLY A 90 -15.34 23.40 2.36
C GLY A 90 -14.63 24.56 1.66
N SER A 91 -13.30 24.53 1.53
CA SER A 91 -12.49 25.53 0.84
C SER A 91 -11.90 24.99 -0.47
N ILE A 92 -11.71 25.88 -1.45
CA ILE A 92 -10.95 25.63 -2.68
C ILE A 92 -9.52 26.10 -2.45
N ARG A 93 -8.54 25.24 -2.72
CA ARG A 93 -7.13 25.59 -2.63
C ARG A 93 -6.34 25.03 -3.81
N CYS A 94 -5.11 25.47 -3.96
CA CYS A 94 -4.17 24.92 -4.94
C CYS A 94 -3.22 23.92 -4.24
N ALA A 95 -3.37 22.64 -4.55
CA ALA A 95 -2.54 21.57 -4.04
C ALA A 95 -1.55 21.10 -5.11
N ALA A 96 -0.36 20.65 -4.69
CA ALA A 96 0.66 20.19 -5.62
C ALA A 96 0.12 19.05 -6.51
N SER A 97 0.37 19.15 -7.82
CA SER A 97 -0.13 18.23 -8.83
C SER A 97 1.00 17.31 -9.28
N CYS A 98 0.87 16.02 -8.99
CA CYS A 98 1.80 14.98 -9.43
C CYS A 98 1.17 14.16 -10.54
N ASN A 99 1.92 13.98 -11.65
CA ASN A 99 1.55 13.05 -12.71
C ASN A 99 2.77 12.16 -13.05
N PRO A 100 2.74 10.86 -12.72
CA PRO A 100 1.61 10.11 -12.15
C PRO A 100 1.29 10.48 -10.69
N LEU A 101 0.05 10.21 -10.25
CA LEU A 101 -0.38 10.45 -8.87
C LEU A 101 0.46 9.64 -7.87
N CYS A 102 0.69 10.22 -6.69
CA CYS A 102 1.41 9.56 -5.61
C CYS A 102 0.51 8.56 -4.86
N THR A 103 1.00 7.36 -4.60
CA THR A 103 0.32 6.34 -3.79
C THR A 103 1.02 6.18 -2.44
N ASN A 104 0.28 6.32 -1.33
CA ASN A 104 0.81 6.33 0.05
C ASN A 104 1.93 7.36 0.27
N ALA A 105 1.82 8.50 -0.40
CA ALA A 105 2.78 9.58 -0.35
C ALA A 105 2.07 10.92 -0.57
N ARG A 106 2.68 12.00 -0.05
CA ARG A 106 2.29 13.36 -0.41
C ARG A 106 3.05 13.82 -1.64
N CYS A 107 2.36 14.54 -2.52
CA CYS A 107 2.97 15.23 -3.65
C CYS A 107 3.69 16.51 -3.18
N LEU A 108 4.90 16.74 -3.65
CA LEU A 108 5.66 17.96 -3.43
C LEU A 108 5.55 18.91 -4.62
N SER A 109 5.87 20.18 -4.42
CA SER A 109 5.77 21.22 -5.46
C SER A 109 6.69 21.01 -6.66
N ASP A 110 7.72 20.18 -6.53
CA ASP A 110 8.63 19.79 -7.63
C ASP A 110 8.11 18.58 -8.43
N GLY A 111 6.91 18.09 -8.11
CA GLY A 111 6.31 16.90 -8.72
C GLY A 111 6.83 15.57 -8.16
N SER A 112 7.68 15.58 -7.12
CA SER A 112 8.16 14.36 -6.47
C SER A 112 7.23 13.87 -5.35
N CYS A 113 7.23 12.56 -5.10
CA CYS A 113 6.43 11.94 -4.04
C CYS A 113 7.27 11.69 -2.78
N GLN A 114 6.80 12.19 -1.65
CA GLN A 114 7.35 11.90 -0.33
C GLN A 114 6.45 10.89 0.40
N CYS A 115 6.99 9.69 0.66
CA CYS A 115 6.28 8.62 1.35
C CYS A 115 5.78 9.04 2.74
N PHE A 116 4.61 8.54 3.13
CA PHE A 116 4.12 8.68 4.50
C PHE A 116 4.98 7.90 5.49
N GLU A 117 4.83 8.22 6.78
CA GLU A 117 5.53 7.52 7.85
C GLU A 117 5.21 6.02 7.81
N GLY A 118 6.26 5.18 7.92
CA GLY A 118 6.12 3.74 7.82
C GLY A 118 6.02 3.20 6.39
N PHE A 119 6.17 4.05 5.36
CA PHE A 119 6.24 3.63 3.96
C PHE A 119 7.62 3.96 3.35
N ILE A 120 8.04 3.14 2.39
CA ILE A 120 9.29 3.29 1.64
C ILE A 120 9.01 3.35 0.14
N LYS A 121 9.91 3.96 -0.64
CA LYS A 121 9.76 4.02 -2.09
C LYS A 121 9.78 2.61 -2.68
N SER A 122 8.80 2.30 -3.53
CA SER A 122 8.79 1.07 -4.30
C SER A 122 9.97 1.02 -5.26
N SER A 123 10.54 -0.16 -5.45
CA SER A 123 11.56 -0.39 -6.49
C SER A 123 10.97 -0.38 -7.90
N ALA A 124 9.65 -0.60 -8.03
CA ALA A 124 8.98 -0.68 -9.33
C ALA A 124 8.58 0.69 -9.88
N ALA A 125 8.19 1.63 -9.02
CA ALA A 125 7.71 2.95 -9.42
C ALA A 125 8.03 4.03 -8.38
N SER A 126 8.57 5.18 -8.83
CA SER A 126 9.00 6.27 -7.95
C SER A 126 7.85 7.05 -7.29
N ASN A 127 6.64 6.97 -7.84
CA ASN A 127 5.42 7.58 -7.31
C ASN A 127 4.64 6.66 -6.37
N VAL A 128 5.09 5.42 -6.17
CA VAL A 128 4.43 4.44 -5.30
C VAL A 128 5.29 4.21 -4.06
N CYS A 129 4.67 4.35 -2.90
CA CYS A 129 5.28 3.96 -1.63
C CYS A 129 4.60 2.71 -1.08
N GLU A 130 5.42 1.73 -0.72
CA GLU A 130 5.02 0.44 -0.17
C GLU A 130 5.23 0.46 1.36
N PRO A 131 4.39 -0.26 2.13
CA PRO A 131 4.55 -0.33 3.57
C PRO A 131 5.91 -0.94 3.93
N ALA A 132 6.56 -0.36 4.94
CA ALA A 132 7.81 -0.85 5.48
C ALA A 132 7.54 -1.81 6.64
N CYS A 133 8.11 -3.01 6.57
CA CYS A 133 8.12 -3.97 7.66
C CYS A 133 9.57 -4.22 8.09
N VAL A 134 9.87 -3.95 9.35
CA VAL A 134 11.19 -4.16 9.96
C VAL A 134 11.03 -4.96 11.25
N PRO A 135 11.55 -6.20 11.34
CA PRO A 135 12.25 -6.96 10.30
C PRO A 135 11.36 -7.30 9.07
N PRO A 136 11.94 -7.68 7.92
CA PRO A 136 11.16 -8.03 6.73
C PRO A 136 10.25 -9.24 6.98
N CYS A 137 9.10 -9.27 6.31
CA CYS A 137 8.15 -10.36 6.36
C CYS A 137 8.71 -11.64 5.70
N VAL A 138 8.59 -12.78 6.37
CA VAL A 138 9.00 -14.11 5.87
C VAL A 138 7.75 -14.95 5.61
N ASN A 139 7.64 -15.51 4.40
CA ASN A 139 6.46 -16.24 3.91
C ASN A 139 5.14 -15.48 4.09
N SER A 140 5.22 -14.16 3.95
CA SER A 140 4.12 -13.23 4.17
C SER A 140 4.36 -11.94 3.40
N SER A 141 3.27 -11.21 3.15
CA SER A 141 3.29 -9.92 2.48
C SER A 141 3.19 -8.79 3.50
N CYS A 142 3.98 -7.74 3.35
CA CYS A 142 3.83 -6.52 4.16
C CYS A 142 2.61 -5.75 3.64
N VAL A 143 1.51 -5.74 4.41
CA VAL A 143 0.24 -5.13 3.98
C VAL A 143 0.01 -3.75 4.59
N ARG A 144 0.63 -3.49 5.75
CA ARG A 144 0.66 -2.19 6.43
C ARG A 144 2.02 -2.03 7.12
N PRO A 145 2.39 -0.80 7.54
CA PRO A 145 3.65 -0.59 8.25
C PRO A 145 3.77 -1.54 9.45
N ASN A 146 4.83 -2.35 9.47
CA ASN A 146 5.10 -3.40 10.46
C ASN A 146 3.95 -4.40 10.67
N GLN A 147 3.13 -4.66 9.65
CA GLN A 147 2.08 -5.68 9.70
C GLN A 147 2.19 -6.60 8.49
N CYS A 148 2.63 -7.83 8.75
CA CYS A 148 2.71 -8.89 7.77
C CYS A 148 1.41 -9.70 7.72
N GLU A 149 1.01 -10.15 6.53
CA GLU A 149 -0.09 -11.09 6.31
C GLU A 149 0.45 -12.36 5.66
N CYS A 150 0.19 -13.52 6.29
CA CYS A 150 0.67 -14.80 5.79
C CYS A 150 0.08 -15.12 4.43
N TRP A 151 0.88 -15.78 3.58
CA TRP A 151 0.36 -16.30 2.32
C TRP A 151 -0.66 -17.42 2.55
N GLU A 152 -1.46 -17.71 1.53
CA GLU A 152 -2.43 -18.80 1.59
C GLU A 152 -1.74 -20.14 1.88
N GLY A 153 -2.28 -20.90 2.84
CA GLY A 153 -1.67 -22.15 3.30
C GLY A 153 -0.50 -21.97 4.27
N TYR A 154 -0.19 -20.75 4.72
CA TYR A 154 0.79 -20.48 5.77
C TYR A 154 0.08 -19.98 7.04
N GLN A 155 0.64 -20.32 8.20
CA GLN A 155 0.15 -19.90 9.51
C GLN A 155 1.17 -19.02 10.23
N ARG A 156 0.67 -18.03 10.96
CA ARG A 156 1.50 -17.11 11.74
C ARG A 156 2.21 -17.86 12.86
N VAL A 157 3.52 -17.69 12.94
CA VAL A 157 4.34 -18.22 14.04
C VAL A 157 4.93 -17.09 14.88
N ASP A 158 5.23 -15.96 14.24
CA ASP A 158 5.70 -14.73 14.88
C ASP A 158 5.06 -13.53 14.17
N ASP A 159 5.33 -12.30 14.64
CA ASP A 159 4.77 -11.07 14.08
C ASP A 159 5.13 -10.91 12.59
N ASN A 160 6.35 -11.32 12.21
CA ASN A 160 6.88 -11.14 10.84
C ASN A 160 7.19 -12.46 10.12
N ALA A 161 6.81 -13.60 10.70
CA ALA A 161 7.14 -14.91 10.13
C ALA A 161 5.94 -15.86 10.12
N CYS A 162 5.75 -16.54 9.00
CA CYS A 162 4.75 -17.57 8.83
C CYS A 162 5.41 -18.89 8.43
N HIS A 163 4.86 -20.00 8.91
CA HIS A 163 5.28 -21.34 8.53
C HIS A 163 4.23 -22.00 7.64
N PRO A 164 4.65 -22.86 6.69
CA PRO A 164 3.71 -23.58 5.86
C PRO A 164 2.85 -24.53 6.70
N ILE A 165 1.61 -24.73 6.27
CA ILE A 165 0.69 -25.70 6.87
C ILE A 165 0.85 -27.02 6.12
N CYS A 166 1.16 -28.08 6.87
CA CYS A 166 1.06 -29.45 6.40
C CYS A 166 -0.12 -30.12 7.11
N ASP A 167 -1.20 -30.35 6.37
CA ASP A 167 -2.40 -31.00 6.89
C ASP A 167 -2.13 -32.51 7.02
N ALA A 168 -2.13 -32.99 8.27
CA ALA A 168 -1.88 -34.39 8.60
C ALA A 168 -2.84 -35.38 7.93
N ALA A 169 -4.01 -34.93 7.45
CA ALA A 169 -4.92 -35.77 6.67
C ALA A 169 -4.32 -36.16 5.29
N VAL A 170 -3.49 -35.30 4.70
CA VAL A 170 -2.92 -35.51 3.36
C VAL A 170 -1.39 -35.63 3.37
N MET A 171 -0.72 -35.04 4.35
CA MET A 171 0.73 -35.02 4.48
C MET A 171 1.17 -35.00 5.96
N ASP A 172 1.76 -36.09 6.44
CA ASP A 172 2.33 -36.22 7.77
C ASP A 172 3.85 -36.04 7.76
N CYS A 173 4.32 -34.90 8.29
CA CYS A 173 5.74 -34.57 8.39
C CYS A 173 6.39 -34.99 9.73
N THR A 174 5.83 -35.90 10.52
CA THR A 174 6.36 -36.26 11.85
C THR A 174 7.86 -36.64 11.84
N PHE A 175 8.33 -37.33 10.79
CA PHE A 175 9.76 -37.66 10.61
C PHE A 175 10.47 -36.80 9.55
N GLY A 176 10.02 -35.56 9.40
CA GLY A 176 10.56 -34.58 8.45
C GLY A 176 10.33 -33.16 8.91
N SER A 177 10.43 -32.23 7.98
CA SER A 177 10.14 -30.81 8.18
C SER A 177 9.20 -30.33 7.08
N CYS A 178 8.15 -29.60 7.46
CA CYS A 178 7.24 -28.97 6.51
C CYS A 178 7.97 -27.77 5.89
N ILE A 179 8.36 -27.87 4.63
CA ILE A 179 9.15 -26.86 3.93
C ILE A 179 8.30 -25.98 3.01
N ASP A 180 7.11 -26.46 2.64
CA ASP A 180 6.09 -25.73 1.89
C ASP A 180 4.72 -26.38 2.15
N VAL A 181 3.63 -25.78 1.67
CA VAL A 181 2.25 -26.23 1.91
C VAL A 181 2.07 -27.68 1.46
N ASN A 182 1.83 -28.58 2.41
CA ASN A 182 1.74 -30.03 2.18
C ASN A 182 2.96 -30.64 1.48
N VAL A 183 4.16 -30.10 1.72
CA VAL A 183 5.45 -30.63 1.24
C VAL A 183 6.40 -30.83 2.41
N CYS A 184 6.74 -32.09 2.69
CA CYS A 184 7.74 -32.43 3.69
C CYS A 184 9.11 -32.69 3.04
N GLN A 185 10.16 -32.18 3.67
CA GLN A 185 11.51 -32.72 3.53
C GLN A 185 11.73 -33.78 4.60
N CYS A 186 11.88 -35.04 4.21
CA CYS A 186 12.12 -36.13 5.16
C CYS A 186 13.51 -36.02 5.80
N SER A 187 13.60 -36.42 7.07
CA SER A 187 14.87 -36.45 7.81
C SER A 187 15.80 -37.51 7.24
N THR A 188 17.10 -37.41 7.52
CA THR A 188 18.08 -38.41 7.10
C THR A 188 17.68 -39.82 7.54
N GLY A 189 17.67 -40.76 6.60
CA GLY A 189 17.22 -42.13 6.84
C GLY A 189 15.71 -42.35 6.73
N TYR A 190 14.96 -41.35 6.26
CA TYR A 190 13.54 -41.45 5.93
C TYR A 190 13.31 -41.05 4.46
N ALA A 191 12.33 -41.66 3.81
CA ALA A 191 11.91 -41.36 2.45
C ALA A 191 10.39 -41.14 2.39
N LEU A 192 9.97 -40.34 1.40
CA LEU A 192 8.55 -40.06 1.20
C LEU A 192 7.82 -41.32 0.73
N ALA A 193 6.80 -41.72 1.48
CA ALA A 193 5.94 -42.87 1.21
C ALA A 193 4.47 -42.43 1.22
N THR A 194 3.58 -43.28 0.70
CA THR A 194 2.13 -43.04 0.67
C THR A 194 1.43 -44.16 1.41
N SER A 195 0.60 -43.82 2.39
CA SER A 195 -0.23 -44.77 3.13
C SER A 195 -1.44 -45.19 2.30
N GLY A 196 -2.12 -46.27 2.70
CA GLY A 196 -3.28 -46.83 1.97
C GLY A 196 -4.49 -45.89 1.87
N ASN A 197 -4.51 -44.80 2.66
CA ASN A 197 -5.52 -43.74 2.62
C ASN A 197 -5.10 -42.52 1.75
N ASN A 198 -4.04 -42.65 0.94
CA ASN A 198 -3.40 -41.59 0.15
C ASN A 198 -2.70 -40.47 0.96
N THR A 199 -2.53 -40.62 2.27
CA THR A 199 -1.71 -39.69 3.07
C THR A 199 -0.23 -39.94 2.79
N ARG A 200 0.48 -38.90 2.35
CA ARG A 200 1.94 -38.94 2.19
C ARG A 200 2.62 -38.77 3.55
N HIS A 201 3.69 -39.50 3.82
CA HIS A 201 4.43 -39.42 5.08
C HIS A 201 5.89 -39.81 4.88
N CYS A 202 6.74 -39.45 5.84
CA CYS A 202 8.14 -39.88 5.85
C CYS A 202 8.26 -41.25 6.52
N SER A 203 8.58 -42.28 5.74
CA SER A 203 8.78 -43.66 6.20
C SER A 203 10.27 -43.98 6.35
N PRO A 204 10.69 -44.72 7.38
CA PRO A 204 12.09 -45.07 7.57
C PRO A 204 12.64 -45.90 6.41
N THR A 205 13.90 -45.67 6.07
CA THR A 205 14.63 -46.42 5.05
C THR A 205 15.61 -47.38 5.72
N CYS A 206 15.55 -48.65 5.32
CA CYS A 206 16.51 -49.67 5.71
C CYS A 206 17.38 -50.03 4.49
N SER A 207 18.70 -50.06 4.69
CA SER A 207 19.67 -50.33 3.61
C SER A 207 19.60 -51.78 3.12
N GLN A 208 19.27 -52.70 4.03
CA GLN A 208 18.91 -54.08 3.73
C GLN A 208 17.39 -54.27 3.89
N PRO A 209 16.74 -55.13 3.09
CA PRO A 209 15.34 -55.44 3.26
C PRO A 209 15.09 -56.18 4.59
N CYS A 210 14.15 -55.68 5.40
CA CYS A 210 13.70 -56.34 6.62
C CYS A 210 12.87 -57.60 6.30
N ASN A 211 13.52 -58.67 5.84
CA ASN A 211 12.84 -59.93 5.55
C ASN A 211 12.18 -60.47 6.84
N ASN A 212 10.88 -60.77 6.77
CA ASN A 212 10.03 -61.16 7.91
C ASN A 212 10.00 -60.14 9.07
N GLY A 213 10.15 -58.86 8.75
CA GLY A 213 10.05 -57.76 9.69
C GLY A 213 9.51 -56.48 9.04
N VAL A 214 9.45 -55.40 9.83
CA VAL A 214 9.05 -54.07 9.40
C VAL A 214 10.17 -53.09 9.76
N CYS A 215 10.51 -52.19 8.83
CA CYS A 215 11.47 -51.11 9.11
C CYS A 215 10.75 -50.07 9.98
N THR A 216 11.14 -49.94 11.25
CA THR A 216 10.46 -49.04 12.23
C THR A 216 11.26 -47.79 12.54
N ALA A 217 12.57 -47.81 12.27
CA ALA A 217 13.46 -46.65 12.26
C ALA A 217 14.57 -46.85 11.22
N PRO A 218 15.38 -45.82 10.87
CA PRO A 218 16.41 -45.95 9.86
C PRO A 218 17.39 -47.08 10.19
N ASN A 219 17.50 -48.06 9.29
CA ASN A 219 18.28 -49.30 9.49
C ASN A 219 17.90 -50.11 10.75
N VAL A 220 16.67 -49.99 11.26
CA VAL A 220 16.15 -50.78 12.39
C VAL A 220 14.95 -51.60 11.92
N CYS A 221 15.11 -52.91 11.92
CA CYS A 221 14.04 -53.87 11.60
C CYS A 221 13.45 -54.45 12.88
N GLU A 222 12.13 -54.33 13.03
CA GLU A 222 11.36 -55.03 14.05
C GLU A 222 10.79 -56.31 13.44
N CYS A 223 11.09 -57.46 14.05
CA CYS A 223 10.70 -58.76 13.52
C CYS A 223 9.21 -59.04 13.76
N LEU A 224 8.57 -59.72 12.81
CA LEU A 224 7.20 -60.19 12.99
C LEU A 224 7.14 -61.25 14.10
N ALA A 225 5.96 -61.43 14.70
CA ALA A 225 5.77 -62.44 15.74
C ALA A 225 6.23 -63.83 15.26
N GLY A 226 7.00 -64.53 16.10
CA GLY A 226 7.62 -65.81 15.76
C GLY A 226 8.96 -65.70 15.02
N TYR A 227 9.49 -64.49 14.78
CA TYR A 227 10.82 -64.29 14.20
C TYR A 227 11.75 -63.53 15.17
N ASN A 228 13.05 -63.78 15.11
CA ASN A 228 14.08 -63.08 15.89
C ASN A 228 15.14 -62.42 15.01
N GLN A 229 15.73 -61.33 15.50
CA GLN A 229 16.83 -60.62 14.82
C GLN A 229 18.04 -61.52 14.65
N THR A 230 18.63 -61.49 13.46
CA THR A 230 19.94 -62.11 13.20
C THR A 230 21.08 -61.19 13.61
N GLU A 231 22.20 -61.76 14.07
CA GLU A 231 23.35 -61.01 14.57
C GLU A 231 24.11 -60.19 13.50
N PHE A 232 23.85 -60.39 12.20
CA PHE A 232 24.75 -59.90 11.14
C PHE A 232 24.11 -59.13 9.97
N ASP A 233 22.79 -59.20 9.72
CA ASP A 233 22.23 -58.68 8.45
C ASP A 233 20.91 -57.90 8.57
N GLY A 234 20.44 -57.64 9.79
CA GLY A 234 19.15 -56.95 10.01
C GLY A 234 17.92 -57.74 9.52
N GLY A 235 18.09 -59.00 9.10
CA GLY A 235 17.01 -59.91 8.73
C GLY A 235 16.43 -60.65 9.94
N CYS A 236 15.18 -61.11 9.82
CA CYS A 236 14.48 -61.84 10.86
C CYS A 236 14.34 -63.32 10.49
N THR A 237 14.84 -64.22 11.34
CA THR A 237 14.75 -65.68 11.16
C THR A 237 13.64 -66.26 12.01
N PRO A 238 12.90 -67.27 11.51
CA PRO A 238 11.81 -67.89 12.26
C PRO A 238 12.32 -68.63 13.50
N VAL A 239 11.50 -68.63 14.54
CA VAL A 239 11.71 -69.30 15.82
C VAL A 239 10.73 -70.45 15.91
N CYS A 240 11.23 -71.68 15.77
CA CYS A 240 10.44 -72.89 15.93
C CYS A 240 10.33 -73.27 17.42
N GLU A 241 9.13 -73.67 17.89
CA GLU A 241 8.92 -74.13 19.28
C GLU A 241 9.69 -75.42 19.60
N GLU A 242 9.88 -76.28 18.60
CA GLU A 242 10.63 -77.54 18.67
C GLU A 242 11.98 -77.40 17.94
N SER A 243 13.04 -78.04 18.45
CA SER A 243 14.36 -78.03 17.82
C SER A 243 14.35 -78.80 16.49
N CYS A 244 14.72 -78.14 15.40
CA CYS A 244 14.87 -78.80 14.10
C CYS A 244 16.15 -79.64 14.05
N GLU A 245 16.04 -80.98 14.12
CA GLU A 245 17.17 -81.89 13.87
C GLU A 245 17.36 -82.12 12.36
N ASN A 246 18.54 -81.79 11.84
CA ASN A 246 18.90 -81.93 10.42
C ASN A 246 17.96 -81.18 9.44
N ALA A 247 17.26 -80.14 9.91
CA ALA A 247 16.32 -79.35 9.13
C ALA A 247 16.49 -77.85 9.41
N ILE A 248 16.01 -77.01 8.49
CA ILE A 248 16.01 -75.54 8.64
C ILE A 248 14.58 -75.10 8.93
N CYS A 249 14.40 -74.28 9.97
CA CYS A 249 13.12 -73.64 10.27
C CYS A 249 12.80 -72.65 9.13
N SER A 250 11.79 -72.94 8.32
CA SER A 250 11.40 -72.12 7.15
C SER A 250 10.30 -71.10 7.47
N ALA A 251 9.55 -71.31 8.56
CA ALA A 251 8.54 -70.41 9.12
C ALA A 251 8.33 -70.71 10.63
N PRO A 252 7.80 -69.77 11.43
CA PRO A 252 7.49 -69.95 12.85
C PRO A 252 6.35 -70.94 13.11
#